data_AF-A0A426VD96-F1
#
_entry.id   AF-A0A426VD96-F1
#
_cell.length_a   1.000
_cell.length_b   1.000
_cell.length_c   1.000
_cell.angle_alpha   90.00
_cell.angle_beta   90.00
_cell.angle_gamma   90.00
#
_symmetry.space_group_name_H-M   'P 1'
#
loop_
_entity.id
_entity.type
_entity.pdbx_description
1 polymer ?
#
loop_
_entity_poly.entity_id
_entity_poly.type
_entity_poly.pdbx_seq_one_letter_code
_entity_poly.pdbx_strand_id
1 'polypeptide(L)'
;MNARAMLLLIASMPVALSGCTQMQIKRLATPDGSEVYELRGRDPGRLAAIASQQCIHGYDTLRQSQKSGGMESDLKPAQWWNTAASYLDDAGAQAQLLVSCKAAPVAPAATVAPPAATDGSAK
;
A
#
# COMPACT_ATOMS: atom_id res chain seq x y z
N MET A 1 -36.97 19.08 40.78
CA MET A 1 -35.70 19.06 40.01
C MET A 1 -35.29 17.61 39.88
N ASN A 2 -35.46 17.03 38.68
CA ASN A 2 -35.61 15.59 38.49
C ASN A 2 -34.26 14.92 38.21
N ALA A 3 -33.69 14.26 39.22
CA ALA A 3 -32.43 13.50 39.16
C ALA A 3 -32.64 12.09 38.58
N ARG A 4 -33.10 11.97 37.33
CA ARG A 4 -33.37 10.66 36.69
C ARG A 4 -32.86 10.49 35.26
N ALA A 5 -31.97 11.37 34.80
CA ALA A 5 -31.52 11.38 33.40
C ALA A 5 -30.00 11.25 33.26
N MET A 6 -29.36 10.28 33.92
CA MET A 6 -27.90 10.11 33.77
C MET A 6 -27.43 8.68 34.05
N LEU A 7 -28.09 7.67 33.47
CA LEU A 7 -27.67 6.28 33.71
C LEU A 7 -28.09 5.35 32.57
N LEU A 8 -27.92 5.75 31.31
CA LEU A 8 -28.23 4.89 30.15
C LEU A 8 -27.46 5.33 28.88
N LEU A 9 -26.14 5.40 28.95
CA LEU A 9 -25.29 5.70 27.78
C LEU A 9 -23.94 4.94 27.80
N ILE A 10 -23.93 3.71 28.35
CA ILE A 10 -22.73 2.83 28.32
C ILE A 10 -23.14 1.42 27.87
N ALA A 11 -23.92 1.34 26.80
CA ALA A 11 -24.26 0.05 26.18
C ALA A 11 -24.47 0.28 24.68
N SER A 12 -23.39 0.17 23.90
CA SER A 12 -23.39 -0.14 22.45
C SER A 12 -22.21 0.49 21.70
N MET A 13 -20.98 0.22 22.12
CA MET A 13 -19.88 0.19 21.14
C MET A 13 -19.67 -1.27 20.76
N PRO A 14 -20.26 -1.76 19.65
CA PRO A 14 -19.76 -2.97 19.04
C PRO A 14 -18.34 -2.64 18.57
N VAL A 15 -17.34 -3.02 19.36
CA VAL A 15 -15.97 -3.14 18.88
C VAL A 15 -16.02 -4.25 17.84
N ALA A 16 -16.25 -3.86 16.59
CA ALA A 16 -16.07 -4.71 15.45
C ALA A 16 -14.60 -5.13 15.47
N LEU A 17 -14.32 -6.29 16.04
CA LEU A 17 -13.12 -7.08 15.77
C LEU A 17 -13.23 -7.57 14.33
N SER A 18 -13.24 -6.65 13.36
CA SER A 18 -12.88 -6.97 12.00
C SER A 18 -11.42 -7.37 12.05
N GLY A 19 -11.18 -8.68 11.96
CA GLY A 19 -9.89 -9.26 11.62
C GLY A 19 -9.47 -8.75 10.25
N CYS A 20 -9.06 -7.48 10.19
CA CYS A 20 -8.53 -6.87 9.00
C CYS A 20 -7.17 -7.51 8.80
N THR A 21 -7.09 -8.37 7.81
CA THR A 21 -5.88 -8.63 7.03
C THR A 21 -5.34 -7.31 6.50
N GLN A 22 -4.76 -6.50 7.38
CA GLN A 22 -4.57 -5.09 7.10
C GLN A 22 -3.36 -4.97 6.20
N MET A 23 -3.62 -4.63 4.95
CA MET A 23 -2.61 -4.27 3.99
C MET A 23 -1.84 -3.07 4.55
N GLN A 24 -0.52 -3.21 4.69
CA GLN A 24 0.32 -2.17 5.27
C GLN A 24 1.03 -1.45 4.13
N ILE A 25 0.87 -0.13 4.09
CA ILE A 25 1.53 0.76 3.14
C ILE A 25 2.41 1.67 3.97
N LYS A 26 3.73 1.57 3.79
CA LYS A 26 4.70 2.41 4.47
C LYS A 26 5.49 3.21 3.45
N ARG A 27 5.37 4.53 3.50
CA ARG A 27 6.24 5.43 2.71
C ARG A 27 7.61 5.50 3.40
N LEU A 28 8.67 5.30 2.64
CA LEU A 28 10.04 5.43 3.09
C LEU A 28 10.59 6.77 2.60
N ALA A 29 11.25 7.50 3.50
CA ALA A 29 11.96 8.71 3.12
C ALA A 29 13.33 8.32 2.54
N THR A 30 13.63 8.81 1.33
CA THR A 30 14.94 8.66 0.68
C THR A 30 15.62 10.04 0.57
N PRO A 31 16.95 10.11 0.75
CA PRO A 31 17.69 11.38 0.77
C PRO A 31 17.65 12.12 -0.57
N ASP A 32 17.47 11.38 -1.65
CA ASP A 32 17.37 11.83 -3.05
C ASP A 32 15.97 12.34 -3.43
N GLY A 33 15.01 12.35 -2.49
CA GLY A 33 13.66 12.88 -2.73
C GLY A 33 12.73 11.95 -3.52
N SER A 34 13.23 10.78 -3.92
CA SER A 34 12.45 9.71 -4.55
C SER A 34 11.30 9.26 -3.63
N GLU A 35 10.16 8.86 -4.20
CA GLU A 35 9.05 8.29 -3.41
C GLU A 35 9.15 6.77 -3.41
N VAL A 36 9.53 6.20 -2.26
CA VAL A 36 9.65 4.75 -2.08
C VAL A 36 8.53 4.26 -1.17
N TYR A 37 7.85 3.19 -1.59
CA TYR A 37 6.77 2.57 -0.84
C TYR A 37 7.08 1.11 -0.54
N GLU A 38 6.95 0.74 0.73
CA GLU A 38 6.97 -0.63 1.21
C GLU A 38 5.53 -1.10 1.44
N LEU A 39 5.09 -2.07 0.64
CA LEU A 39 3.77 -2.65 0.66
C LEU A 39 3.85 -4.06 1.26
N ARG A 40 3.00 -4.38 2.23
CA ARG A 40 2.89 -5.72 2.81
C ARG A 40 1.45 -6.19 2.80
N GLY A 41 1.24 -7.45 2.47
CA GLY A 41 -0.09 -8.06 2.40
C GLY A 41 0.02 -9.56 2.13
N ARG A 42 -1.11 -10.23 1.88
CA ARG A 42 -1.10 -11.66 1.52
C ARG A 42 -1.03 -11.90 0.02
N ASP A 43 -1.62 -10.99 -0.76
CA ASP A 43 -1.81 -11.16 -2.19
C ASP A 43 -0.83 -10.28 -2.99
N PRO A 44 0.13 -10.87 -3.73
CA PRO A 44 1.09 -10.10 -4.51
C PRO A 44 0.44 -9.33 -5.67
N GLY A 45 -0.65 -9.85 -6.25
CA GLY A 45 -1.39 -9.14 -7.31
C GLY A 45 -2.00 -7.84 -6.81
N ARG A 46 -2.55 -7.84 -5.60
CA ARG A 46 -3.10 -6.67 -4.92
C ARG A 46 -2.02 -5.68 -4.52
N LEU A 47 -0.84 -6.15 -4.10
CA LEU A 47 0.31 -5.27 -3.84
C LEU A 47 0.73 -4.52 -5.12
N ALA A 48 0.80 -5.21 -6.26
CA ALA A 48 1.09 -4.57 -7.54
C ALA A 48 -0.01 -3.57 -7.96
N ALA A 49 -1.29 -3.91 -7.74
CA ALA A 49 -2.40 -2.99 -8.00
C ALA A 49 -2.29 -1.71 -7.16
N ILE A 50 -1.97 -1.82 -5.86
CA ILE A 50 -1.76 -0.64 -5.01
C ILE A 50 -0.52 0.15 -5.41
N ALA A 51 0.58 -0.52 -5.77
CA ALA A 51 1.77 0.16 -6.29
C ALA A 51 1.42 1.00 -7.52
N SER A 52 0.61 0.47 -8.44
CA SER A 52 0.15 1.20 -9.63
C SER A 52 -0.78 2.37 -9.30
N GLN A 53 -1.60 2.26 -8.26
CA GLN A 53 -2.46 3.35 -7.80
C GLN A 53 -1.66 4.47 -7.13
N GLN A 54 -0.61 4.11 -6.39
CA GLN A 54 0.22 5.07 -5.67
C GLN A 54 1.20 5.80 -6.60
N CYS A 55 1.71 5.13 -7.62
CA CYS A 55 2.67 5.69 -8.57
C CYS A 55 2.03 5.96 -9.94
N ILE A 56 1.48 7.17 -10.14
CA ILE A 56 0.72 7.58 -11.33
C ILE A 56 1.53 7.42 -12.64
N HIS A 57 2.85 7.65 -12.59
CA HIS A 57 3.75 7.55 -13.74
C HIS A 57 4.40 6.16 -13.89
N GLY A 58 3.90 5.17 -13.15
CA GLY A 58 4.51 3.85 -13.03
C GLY A 58 5.54 3.77 -11.91
N TYR A 59 5.98 2.54 -11.63
CA TYR A 59 6.90 2.24 -10.55
C TYR A 59 7.96 1.24 -11.01
N ASP A 60 9.10 1.25 -10.34
CA ASP A 60 10.12 0.21 -10.44
C ASP A 60 10.11 -0.66 -9.19
N THR A 61 10.22 -1.97 -9.37
CA THR A 61 10.24 -2.92 -8.25
C THR A 61 11.68 -3.02 -7.73
N LEU A 62 11.91 -2.56 -6.52
CA LEU A 62 13.23 -2.62 -5.87
C LEU A 62 13.44 -3.99 -5.20
N ARG A 63 12.39 -4.51 -4.56
CA ARG A 63 12.44 -5.81 -3.88
C ARG A 63 11.06 -6.44 -3.83
N GLN A 64 10.98 -7.72 -4.12
CA GLN A 64 9.78 -8.51 -3.92
C GLN A 64 10.14 -9.76 -3.13
N SER A 65 9.38 -10.06 -2.08
CA SER A 65 9.50 -11.29 -1.32
C SER A 65 8.12 -11.87 -1.05
N GLN A 66 8.03 -13.18 -1.10
CA GLN A 66 6.82 -13.91 -0.75
C GLN A 66 7.24 -15.03 0.19
N LYS A 67 6.75 -14.98 1.43
CA LYS A 67 6.88 -16.07 2.38
C LYS A 67 5.67 -16.98 2.16
N SER A 68 5.88 -18.08 1.46
CA SER A 68 4.92 -19.17 1.42
C SER A 68 5.05 -19.95 2.72
N GLY A 69 3.96 -20.17 3.46
CA GLY A 69 3.97 -21.05 4.62
C GLY A 69 4.30 -22.48 4.16
N GLY A 70 5.58 -22.84 4.19
CA GLY A 70 6.05 -24.14 3.72
C GLY A 70 5.54 -25.26 4.61
N MET A 71 4.89 -26.25 4.00
CA MET A 71 4.64 -27.55 4.62
C MET A 71 5.91 -28.39 4.48
N GLU A 72 6.71 -28.48 5.54
CA GLU A 72 7.74 -29.51 5.64
C GLU A 72 7.05 -30.82 6.03
N SER A 73 6.94 -31.72 5.05
CA SER A 73 6.20 -32.97 5.11
C SER A 73 7.05 -34.06 5.75
N ASP A 74 6.91 -34.28 7.06
CA ASP A 74 6.99 -35.63 7.65
C ASP A 74 6.50 -35.66 9.12
N LEU A 75 5.51 -36.54 9.39
CA LEU A 75 5.11 -37.14 10.69
C LEU A 75 4.07 -36.44 11.65
N LYS A 76 3.00 -37.21 11.93
CA LYS A 76 2.27 -37.39 13.23
C LYS A 76 1.25 -36.32 13.73
N PRO A 77 0.33 -36.67 14.68
CA PRO A 77 -0.85 -35.90 15.13
C PRO A 77 -0.65 -34.42 15.47
N ALA A 78 0.57 -33.95 15.67
CA ALA A 78 0.89 -32.53 15.71
C ALA A 78 0.40 -31.78 14.44
N GLN A 79 0.23 -32.47 13.31
CA GLN A 79 -0.21 -31.89 12.04
C GLN A 79 -1.62 -31.31 12.07
N TRP A 80 -2.59 -31.92 12.76
CA TRP A 80 -3.94 -31.35 12.85
C TRP A 80 -3.91 -30.05 13.65
N TRP A 81 -3.09 -30.01 14.71
CA TRP A 81 -2.92 -28.83 15.57
C TRP A 81 -2.13 -27.73 14.87
N ASN A 82 -1.07 -28.06 14.13
CA ASN A 82 -0.31 -27.09 13.34
C ASN A 82 -1.10 -26.57 12.14
N THR A 83 -1.94 -27.42 11.54
CA THR A 83 -2.86 -27.00 10.47
C THR A 83 -3.90 -26.06 11.05
N ALA A 84 -4.59 -26.44 12.14
CA ALA A 84 -5.54 -25.57 12.84
C ALA A 84 -4.88 -24.27 13.32
N ALA A 85 -3.65 -24.34 13.84
CA ALA A 85 -2.87 -23.17 14.20
C ALA A 85 -2.56 -22.30 12.97
N SER A 86 -2.14 -22.86 11.83
CA SER A 86 -1.91 -22.06 10.62
C SER A 86 -3.17 -21.40 10.05
N TYR A 87 -4.34 -22.04 10.21
CA TYR A 87 -5.65 -21.47 9.88
C TYR A 87 -6.08 -20.38 10.88
N LEU A 88 -5.68 -20.49 12.15
CA LEU A 88 -5.94 -19.49 13.19
C LEU A 88 -4.93 -18.32 13.18
N ASP A 89 -3.70 -18.59 12.75
CA ASP A 89 -2.58 -17.67 12.88
C ASP A 89 -2.46 -16.76 11.66
N ASP A 90 -2.92 -17.16 10.46
CA ASP A 90 -3.00 -16.29 9.28
C ASP A 90 -1.71 -15.47 8.99
N ALA A 91 -0.59 -15.94 9.57
CA ALA A 91 0.69 -15.24 9.80
C ALA A 91 1.80 -15.81 8.91
N GLY A 92 1.55 -16.94 8.25
CA GLY A 92 2.54 -17.63 7.42
C GLY A 92 2.69 -17.03 6.02
N ALA A 93 1.58 -16.62 5.39
CA ALA A 93 1.56 -16.10 4.03
C ALA A 93 1.67 -14.57 4.03
N GLN A 94 2.90 -14.05 3.92
CA GLN A 94 3.15 -12.63 3.72
C GLN A 94 3.91 -12.40 2.42
N ALA A 95 3.32 -11.59 1.56
CA ALA A 95 3.97 -10.94 0.44
C ALA A 95 4.40 -9.52 0.84
N GLN A 96 5.59 -9.15 0.42
CA GLN A 96 6.15 -7.82 0.60
C GLN A 96 6.68 -7.33 -0.75
N LEU A 97 6.38 -6.08 -1.07
CA LEU A 97 6.75 -5.42 -2.30
C LEU A 97 7.28 -4.03 -1.97
N LEU A 98 8.54 -3.78 -2.32
CA LEU A 98 9.21 -2.48 -2.21
C LEU A 98 9.32 -1.87 -3.59
N VAL A 99 8.76 -0.69 -3.78
CA VAL A 99 8.71 0.01 -5.07
C VAL A 99 9.21 1.44 -4.95
N SER A 100 9.83 1.95 -6.01
CA SER A 100 10.10 3.38 -6.20
C SER A 100 9.19 3.92 -7.29
N CYS A 101 8.50 5.04 -7.04
CA CYS A 101 7.71 5.70 -8.07
C CYS A 101 8.61 6.41 -9.09
N LYS A 102 8.23 6.35 -10.37
CA LYS A 102 8.89 7.12 -11.43
C LYS A 102 8.51 8.59 -11.29
N ALA A 103 9.51 9.45 -11.50
CA ALA A 103 9.26 10.88 -11.59
C ALA A 103 8.34 11.18 -12.78
N ALA A 104 7.52 12.23 -12.63
CA ALA A 104 6.76 12.76 -13.75
C ALA A 104 7.72 13.06 -14.92
N PRO A 105 7.39 12.69 -16.16
CA PRO A 105 8.17 13.11 -17.30
C PRO A 105 8.22 14.63 -17.29
N VAL A 106 9.42 15.20 -17.21
CA VAL A 106 9.61 16.64 -17.30
C VAL A 106 9.07 17.05 -18.66
N ALA A 107 7.99 17.84 -18.68
CA ALA A 107 7.43 18.33 -19.92
C ALA A 107 8.57 18.97 -20.74
N PRO A 108 8.74 18.63 -22.02
CA PRO A 108 9.78 19.25 -22.83
C PRO A 108 9.58 20.75 -22.72
N ALA A 109 10.63 21.47 -22.32
CA ALA A 109 10.59 22.91 -22.12
C ALA A 109 9.92 23.51 -23.35
N ALA A 110 8.73 24.10 -23.15
CA ALA A 110 7.97 24.71 -24.22
C ALA A 110 8.93 25.69 -24.91
N THR A 111 9.30 25.37 -26.14
CA THR A 111 10.18 26.22 -26.92
C THR A 111 9.41 27.51 -27.11
N VAL A 112 9.78 28.55 -26.35
CA VAL A 112 9.14 29.85 -26.43
C VAL A 112 9.34 30.31 -27.86
N ALA A 113 8.26 30.30 -28.65
CA ALA A 113 8.30 30.79 -30.00
C ALA A 113 8.75 32.26 -29.95
N PRO A 114 9.75 32.67 -30.75
CA PRO A 114 10.20 34.05 -30.77
C PRO A 114 9.02 34.97 -31.12
N PRO A 115 8.94 36.17 -30.52
CA PRO A 115 7.85 37.09 -30.79
C PRO A 115 7.80 37.41 -32.28
N ALA A 116 6.63 37.25 -32.88
CA ALA A 116 6.40 37.57 -34.29
C ALA A 116 6.78 39.03 -34.52
N ALA A 117 7.75 39.26 -35.41
CA ALA A 117 8.14 40.59 -35.84
C ALA A 117 6.93 41.26 -36.50
N THR A 118 6.42 42.32 -35.88
CA THR A 118 5.43 43.19 -36.50
C THR A 118 6.15 44.09 -37.50
N ASP A 119 6.03 43.77 -38.79
CA ASP A 119 6.45 44.66 -39.87
C ASP A 119 5.62 45.95 -39.82
N GLY A 120 6.24 47.00 -39.29
CA GLY A 120 5.74 48.37 -39.34
C GLY A 120 5.85 48.92 -40.76
N SER A 121 4.85 48.66 -41.59
CA SER A 121 4.62 49.45 -42.79
C SER A 121 4.03 50.80 -42.40
N ALA A 122 4.92 51.76 -42.13
CA ALA A 122 4.58 53.17 -42.13
C ALA A 122 4.40 53.64 -43.58
N LYS A 123 3.30 54.35 -43.85
CA LYS A 123 3.01 55.03 -45.11
C LYS A 123 3.02 56.53 -44.87
#